data_AF-A0A9P5N2V6-F1
#
_entry.id   AF-A0A9P5N2V6-F1
#
_cell.length_a   1.000
_cell.length_b   1.000
_cell.length_c   1.000
_cell.angle_alpha   90.00
_cell.angle_beta   90.00
_cell.angle_gamma   90.00
#
_symmetry.space_group_name_H-M   'P 1'
#
loop_
_entity.id
_entity.type
_entity.pdbx_description
1 polymer ?
#
loop_
_entity_poly.entity_id
_entity_poly.type
_entity_poly.pdbx_seq_one_letter_code
_entity_poly.pdbx_strand_id
1 'polypeptide(L)'
;MTRRWLMKAEPNSRIVKGRDVKFSVDDFEAAGTTPWEGVRNPEARNLMKEMQVGDKVLFYHSSCNIPAGIAGFAEVTKEAYPDYTAWDSKHPYYDPKSDETNPKWFMVDVKFISRATYFVPYPLLREIAAGRVTQSAGIEYIGEEGISAIKDMDLVHRGRLSVQRVEPGAWDVVEEMAEKGGWSEEMWKGTKRRVGGEEKEGRKRKRKRRE
;
A
#
# COMPACT_ATOMS: atom_id res chain seq x y z
N MET A 1 13.66 -10.62 17.61
CA MET A 1 13.23 -11.02 16.27
C MET A 1 13.01 -9.78 15.45
N THR A 2 13.51 -9.75 14.22
CA THR A 2 13.32 -8.64 13.27
C THR A 2 11.84 -8.46 12.96
N ARG A 3 11.32 -7.24 13.10
CA ARG A 3 9.93 -6.91 12.76
C ARG A 3 9.84 -6.59 11.27
N ARG A 4 8.63 -6.69 10.74
CA ARG A 4 8.33 -6.49 9.32
C ARG A 4 7.18 -5.51 9.19
N TRP A 5 7.30 -4.65 8.20
CA TRP A 5 6.42 -3.51 8.00
C TRP A 5 6.02 -3.39 6.53
N LEU A 6 4.94 -2.67 6.28
CA LEU A 6 4.59 -2.20 4.94
C LEU A 6 4.47 -0.68 4.98
N MET A 7 5.09 -0.01 4.02
CA MET A 7 5.11 1.45 3.92
C MET A 7 4.67 1.89 2.52
N LYS A 8 3.63 2.73 2.47
CA LYS A 8 3.00 3.18 1.23
C LYS A 8 3.62 4.48 0.72
N ALA A 9 3.93 4.52 -0.56
CA ALA A 9 4.34 5.70 -1.30
C ALA A 9 3.50 5.85 -2.59
N GLU A 10 3.45 7.04 -3.18
CA GLU A 10 2.70 7.29 -4.40
C GLU A 10 3.66 7.38 -5.60
N PRO A 11 3.64 6.42 -6.54
CA PRO A 11 4.62 6.40 -7.63
C PRO A 11 4.29 7.39 -8.76
N ASN A 12 3.06 7.92 -8.78
CA ASN A 12 2.59 8.86 -9.79
C ASN A 12 2.60 10.29 -9.24
N SER A 13 2.77 11.26 -10.14
CA SER A 13 2.72 12.68 -9.80
C SER A 13 1.39 13.06 -9.17
N ARG A 14 1.44 13.71 -8.00
CA ARG A 14 0.27 14.29 -7.33
C ARG A 14 0.70 15.56 -6.62
N ILE A 15 0.06 16.68 -6.97
CA ILE A 15 0.41 17.97 -6.39
C ILE A 15 -0.35 18.18 -5.07
N VAL A 16 0.39 18.42 -3.99
CA VAL A 16 -0.13 18.79 -2.67
C VAL A 16 0.48 20.12 -2.26
N LYS A 17 -0.37 21.14 -2.06
CA LYS A 17 0.06 22.52 -1.73
C LYS A 17 1.16 23.05 -2.66
N GLY A 18 1.06 22.74 -3.95
CA GLY A 18 2.01 23.22 -4.97
C GLY A 18 3.33 22.45 -5.07
N ARG A 19 3.54 21.37 -4.31
CA ARG A 19 4.68 20.45 -4.53
C ARG A 19 4.20 19.07 -4.96
N ASP A 20 4.99 18.43 -5.80
CA ASP A 20 4.77 17.03 -6.15
C ASP A 20 5.23 16.13 -4.99
N VAL A 21 4.42 15.14 -4.64
CA VAL A 21 4.72 14.14 -3.60
C VAL A 21 5.01 12.75 -4.17
N LYS A 22 5.28 12.67 -5.48
CA LYS A 22 5.72 11.45 -6.17
C LYS A 22 6.95 10.83 -5.48
N PHE A 23 6.87 9.53 -5.23
CA PHE A 23 8.00 8.71 -4.83
C PHE A 23 7.78 7.25 -5.31
N SER A 24 8.38 6.92 -6.47
CA SER A 24 8.34 5.58 -7.07
C SER A 24 9.47 4.68 -6.55
N VAL A 25 9.48 3.43 -7.00
CA VAL A 25 10.59 2.49 -6.68
C VAL A 25 11.90 2.94 -7.34
N ASP A 26 11.81 3.55 -8.53
CA ASP A 26 12.98 4.11 -9.22
C ASP A 26 13.55 5.29 -8.43
N ASP A 27 12.68 6.15 -7.89
CA ASP A 27 13.11 7.27 -7.03
C ASP A 27 13.80 6.75 -5.75
N PHE A 28 13.27 5.68 -5.15
CA PHE A 28 13.83 5.09 -3.93
C PHE A 28 15.16 4.37 -4.18
N GLU A 29 15.26 3.60 -5.26
CA GLU A 29 16.51 2.96 -5.65
C GLU A 29 17.61 4.00 -5.93
N ALA A 30 17.27 5.09 -6.63
CA ALA A 30 18.19 6.19 -6.90
C ALA A 30 18.61 6.93 -5.61
N ALA A 31 17.70 7.11 -4.65
CA ALA A 31 18.00 7.74 -3.37
C ALA A 31 18.87 6.86 -2.47
N GLY A 32 18.70 5.53 -2.53
CA GLY A 32 19.40 4.55 -1.70
C GLY A 32 18.92 4.55 -0.25
N THR A 33 19.03 5.66 0.47
CA THR A 33 18.48 5.85 1.82
C THR A 33 17.76 7.18 1.90
N THR A 34 16.54 7.17 2.45
CA THR A 34 15.71 8.38 2.56
C THR A 34 15.03 8.46 3.93
N PRO A 35 14.82 9.66 4.48
CA PRO A 35 13.85 9.86 5.53
C PRO A 35 12.45 9.53 5.01
N TRP A 36 11.67 8.81 5.80
CA TRP A 36 10.29 8.47 5.48
C TRP A 36 9.32 9.48 6.08
N GLU A 37 9.33 10.67 5.50
CA GLU A 37 8.62 11.82 6.01
C GLU A 37 7.12 11.87 5.64
N GLY A 38 6.40 12.89 6.12
CA GLY A 38 5.06 13.20 5.64
C GLY A 38 3.92 12.32 6.19
N VAL A 39 4.21 11.40 7.11
CA VAL A 39 3.18 10.60 7.80
C VAL A 39 2.39 11.49 8.77
N ARG A 40 1.10 11.65 8.49
CA ARG A 40 0.15 12.49 9.28
C ARG A 40 -1.04 11.71 9.86
N ASN A 41 -0.88 10.40 9.98
CA ASN A 41 -1.82 9.54 10.71
C ASN A 41 -1.22 9.18 12.09
N PRO A 42 -1.88 9.48 13.22
CA PRO A 42 -1.35 9.23 14.56
C PRO A 42 -1.00 7.77 14.83
N GLU A 43 -1.78 6.83 14.29
CA GLU A 43 -1.53 5.41 14.43
C GLU A 43 -0.32 4.97 13.60
N ALA A 44 -0.26 5.38 12.33
CA ALA A 44 0.90 5.10 11.48
C ALA A 44 2.20 5.65 12.10
N ARG A 45 2.14 6.86 12.68
CA ARG A 45 3.24 7.44 13.44
C ARG A 45 3.63 6.57 14.64
N ASN A 46 2.67 6.07 15.41
CA ASN A 46 2.96 5.21 16.55
C ASN A 46 3.65 3.91 16.11
N LEU A 47 3.21 3.32 14.99
CA LEU A 47 3.86 2.15 14.39
C LEU A 47 5.30 2.45 13.96
N MET A 48 5.56 3.62 13.36
CA MET A 48 6.92 4.03 13.02
C MET A 48 7.82 4.17 14.26
N LYS A 49 7.27 4.63 15.39
CA LYS A 49 8.01 4.71 16.66
C LYS A 49 8.38 3.35 17.25
N GLU A 50 7.78 2.28 16.77
CA GLU A 50 8.09 0.91 17.19
C GLU A 50 9.12 0.23 16.29
N MET A 51 9.51 0.87 15.18
CA MET A 51 10.52 0.35 14.27
C MET A 51 11.92 0.39 14.89
N GLN A 52 12.69 -0.67 14.68
CA GLN A 52 14.09 -0.79 15.10
C GLN A 52 15.00 -0.88 13.87
N VAL A 53 16.27 -0.50 14.02
CA VAL A 53 17.27 -0.69 12.96
C VAL A 53 17.35 -2.17 12.58
N GLY A 54 17.35 -2.45 11.28
CA GLY A 54 17.34 -3.80 10.73
C GLY A 54 15.94 -4.37 10.46
N ASP A 55 14.87 -3.71 10.92
CA ASP A 55 13.50 -4.10 10.58
C ASP A 55 13.25 -4.02 9.07
N LYS A 56 12.48 -4.98 8.55
CA LYS A 56 12.23 -5.12 7.11
C LYS A 56 10.97 -4.38 6.69
N VAL A 57 10.96 -3.88 5.46
CA VAL A 57 9.88 -3.05 4.93
C VAL A 57 9.48 -3.51 3.53
N LEU A 58 8.20 -3.81 3.33
CA LEU A 58 7.58 -3.90 2.01
C LEU A 58 7.31 -2.48 1.49
N PHE A 59 7.93 -2.11 0.38
CA PHE A 59 7.71 -0.84 -0.28
C PHE A 59 6.51 -0.95 -1.24
N TYR A 60 5.43 -0.25 -0.89
CA TYR A 60 4.13 -0.38 -1.56
C TYR A 60 3.80 0.87 -2.40
N HIS A 61 3.55 0.67 -3.69
CA HIS A 61 2.98 1.67 -4.59
C HIS A 61 1.47 1.81 -4.34
N SER A 62 1.05 3.00 -3.95
CA SER A 62 -0.34 3.36 -3.66
C SER A 62 -0.89 4.41 -4.63
N SER A 63 -2.22 4.54 -4.69
CA SER A 63 -2.91 5.62 -5.43
C SER A 63 -2.44 5.82 -6.89
N CYS A 64 -2.21 4.73 -7.63
CA CYS A 64 -1.71 4.77 -9.00
C CYS A 64 -2.69 4.19 -10.03
N ASN A 65 -2.50 4.59 -11.31
CA ASN A 65 -3.33 4.14 -12.44
C ASN A 65 -2.91 2.75 -12.97
N ILE A 66 -1.67 2.36 -12.71
CA ILE A 66 -1.20 0.97 -12.70
C ILE A 66 -1.71 0.30 -11.41
N PRO A 67 -1.89 -1.03 -11.34
CA PRO A 67 -2.38 -1.62 -10.10
C PRO A 67 -1.44 -1.24 -8.95
N ALA A 68 -2.01 -0.77 -7.84
CA ALA A 68 -1.27 -0.62 -6.60
C ALA A 68 -0.68 -1.98 -6.19
N GLY A 69 0.39 -2.01 -5.40
CA GLY A 69 1.07 -3.26 -5.09
C GLY A 69 2.45 -3.10 -4.48
N ILE A 70 3.08 -4.21 -4.14
CA ILE A 70 4.45 -4.24 -3.61
C ILE A 70 5.43 -4.16 -4.78
N ALA A 71 6.29 -3.14 -4.76
CA ALA A 71 7.28 -2.87 -5.79
C ALA A 71 8.72 -3.22 -5.37
N GLY A 72 8.98 -3.37 -4.06
CA GLY A 72 10.31 -3.72 -3.58
C GLY A 72 10.40 -3.86 -2.07
N PHE A 73 11.62 -3.98 -1.61
CA PHE A 73 12.00 -4.24 -0.23
C PHE A 73 12.98 -3.19 0.27
N ALA A 74 12.83 -2.87 1.55
CA ALA A 74 13.67 -1.91 2.24
C ALA A 74 13.95 -2.36 3.68
N GLU A 75 14.84 -1.64 4.34
CA GLU A 75 15.24 -1.88 5.73
C GLU A 75 15.31 -0.56 6.50
N VAL A 76 14.88 -0.57 7.76
CA VAL A 76 15.03 0.59 8.66
C VAL A 76 16.50 0.74 9.04
N THR A 77 17.05 1.92 8.79
CA THR A 77 18.45 2.27 9.12
C THR A 77 18.59 3.29 10.23
N LYS A 78 17.49 3.96 10.60
CA LYS A 78 17.42 4.86 11.75
C LYS A 78 16.05 4.77 12.40
N GLU A 79 16.04 4.58 13.72
CA GLU A 79 14.83 4.56 14.54
C GLU A 79 14.12 5.93 14.52
N ALA A 80 12.89 5.98 15.04
CA ALA A 80 12.04 7.15 14.90
C ALA A 80 12.62 8.42 15.54
N TYR A 81 12.57 9.51 14.79
CA TYR A 81 12.97 10.85 15.22
C TYR A 81 11.96 11.89 14.72
N PRO A 82 11.92 13.11 15.30
CA PRO A 82 10.96 14.14 14.89
C PRO A 82 10.99 14.41 13.38
N ASP A 83 9.81 14.42 12.76
CA ASP A 83 9.65 14.83 11.37
C ASP A 83 9.70 16.35 11.27
N TYR A 84 10.89 16.87 10.99
CA TYR A 84 11.14 18.31 10.87
C TYR A 84 10.39 18.96 9.70
N THR A 85 9.90 18.20 8.72
CA THR A 85 9.14 18.78 7.59
C THR A 85 7.74 19.20 7.99
N ALA A 86 7.27 18.74 9.17
CA ALA A 86 6.07 19.26 9.81
C ALA A 86 6.20 20.74 10.22
N TRP A 87 7.42 21.27 10.35
CA TRP A 87 7.68 22.64 10.82
C TRP A 87 7.90 23.63 9.66
N ASP A 88 8.18 23.14 8.44
CA ASP A 88 8.32 24.00 7.26
C ASP A 88 6.94 24.37 6.69
N SER A 89 6.55 25.63 6.85
CA SER A 89 5.31 26.21 6.31
C SER A 89 5.08 25.99 4.80
N LYS A 90 6.15 25.80 4.03
CA LYS A 90 6.10 25.56 2.59
C LYS A 90 5.97 24.08 2.25
N HIS A 91 6.08 23.19 3.23
CA HIS A 91 6.02 21.75 3.03
C HIS A 91 4.56 21.28 2.85
N PRO A 92 4.27 20.34 1.94
CA PRO A 92 2.94 19.75 1.77
C PRO A 92 2.30 19.30 3.08
N TYR A 93 3.13 18.74 3.96
CA TYR A 93 2.73 18.15 5.22
C TYR A 93 3.03 19.03 6.46
N TYR A 94 3.15 20.35 6.27
CA TYR A 94 3.22 21.31 7.38
C TYR A 94 2.07 21.14 8.38
N ASP A 95 2.39 21.15 9.68
CA ASP A 95 1.42 21.20 10.78
C ASP A 95 1.79 22.37 11.73
N PRO A 96 1.02 23.48 11.74
CA PRO A 96 1.30 24.65 12.57
C PRO A 96 1.22 24.37 14.08
N LYS A 97 0.76 23.18 14.48
CA LYS A 97 0.65 22.78 15.88
C LYS A 97 1.78 21.83 16.31
N SER A 98 2.81 21.64 15.50
CA SER A 98 3.99 20.86 15.82
C SER A 98 5.23 21.74 15.70
N ASP A 99 6.16 21.61 16.64
CA ASP A 99 7.44 22.32 16.63
C ASP A 99 8.55 21.43 17.24
N GLU A 100 9.78 21.95 17.31
CA GLU A 100 10.95 21.24 17.83
C GLU A 100 10.82 20.90 19.32
N THR A 101 10.16 21.74 20.10
CA THR A 101 9.95 21.51 21.54
C THR A 101 8.80 20.55 21.83
N ASN A 102 7.85 20.44 20.91
CA ASN A 102 6.67 19.57 21.02
C ASN A 102 6.37 18.87 19.67
N PRO A 103 7.20 17.91 19.25
CA PRO A 103 7.04 17.23 17.97
C PRO A 103 5.85 16.27 17.99
N LYS A 104 4.92 16.46 17.06
CA LYS A 104 3.75 15.60 16.89
C LYS A 104 3.98 14.44 15.94
N TRP A 105 4.88 14.62 14.99
CA TRP A 105 5.12 13.72 13.88
C TRP A 105 6.54 13.19 13.94
N PHE A 106 6.71 11.94 13.52
CA PHE A 106 7.97 11.21 13.58
C PHE A 106 8.17 10.50 12.26
N MET A 107 9.43 10.35 11.88
CA MET A 107 9.87 9.60 10.71
C MET A 107 11.02 8.67 11.07
N VAL A 108 11.31 7.73 10.19
CA VAL A 108 12.48 6.82 10.26
C VAL A 108 13.31 7.01 9.00
N ASP A 109 14.55 6.56 8.99
CA ASP A 109 15.30 6.43 7.72
C ASP A 109 15.19 5.00 7.22
N VAL A 110 14.87 4.84 5.95
CA VAL A 110 14.78 3.53 5.29
C VAL A 110 15.75 3.46 4.12
N LYS A 111 16.40 2.30 3.98
CA LYS A 111 17.32 1.99 2.90
C LYS A 111 16.67 1.01 1.94
N PHE A 112 16.76 1.32 0.65
CA PHE A 112 16.39 0.42 -0.42
C PHE A 112 17.28 -0.83 -0.41
N ILE A 113 16.66 -2.01 -0.50
CA ILE A 113 17.37 -3.30 -0.53
C ILE A 113 17.29 -3.92 -1.92
N SER A 114 16.10 -4.07 -2.47
CA SER A 114 15.90 -4.68 -3.78
C SER A 114 14.52 -4.34 -4.37
N ARG A 115 14.40 -4.45 -5.70
CA ARG A 115 13.10 -4.50 -6.36
C ARG A 115 12.47 -5.87 -6.12
N ALA A 116 11.13 -5.92 -6.15
CA ALA A 116 10.44 -7.18 -6.33
C ALA A 116 10.72 -7.69 -7.75
N THR A 117 11.22 -8.92 -7.91
CA THR A 117 11.45 -9.53 -9.23
C THR A 117 10.15 -9.53 -10.04
N TYR A 118 9.04 -9.85 -9.37
CA TYR A 118 7.69 -9.73 -9.87
C TYR A 118 6.89 -8.77 -8.99
N PHE A 119 6.38 -7.69 -9.59
CA PHE A 119 5.50 -6.73 -8.90
C PHE A 119 4.24 -7.43 -8.38
N VAL A 120 4.02 -7.43 -7.06
CA VAL A 120 2.89 -8.14 -6.43
C VAL A 120 1.65 -7.22 -6.42
N PRO A 121 0.63 -7.46 -7.27
CA PRO A 121 -0.49 -6.55 -7.39
C PRO A 121 -1.43 -6.66 -6.18
N TYR A 122 -1.79 -5.53 -5.58
CA TYR A 122 -2.80 -5.47 -4.53
C TYR A 122 -4.14 -6.10 -4.91
N PRO A 123 -4.67 -5.92 -6.15
CA PRO A 123 -5.88 -6.61 -6.55
C PRO A 123 -5.76 -8.13 -6.48
N LEU A 124 -4.60 -8.71 -6.81
CA LEU A 124 -4.37 -10.15 -6.66
C LEU A 124 -4.45 -10.57 -5.18
N LEU A 125 -3.78 -9.85 -4.28
CA LEU A 125 -3.85 -10.10 -2.84
C LEU A 125 -5.29 -10.02 -2.30
N ARG A 126 -6.10 -9.12 -2.84
CA ARG A 126 -7.53 -9.00 -2.51
C ARG A 126 -8.35 -10.18 -3.00
N GLU A 127 -8.07 -10.72 -4.17
CA GLU A 127 -8.76 -11.89 -4.70
C GLU A 127 -8.37 -13.17 -3.93
N ILE A 128 -7.08 -13.31 -3.56
CA ILE A 128 -6.58 -14.38 -2.69
C ILE A 128 -7.28 -14.34 -1.33
N ALA A 129 -7.26 -13.17 -0.66
CA ALA A 129 -7.90 -12.99 0.65
C ALA A 129 -9.41 -13.25 0.63
N ALA A 130 -10.06 -13.05 -0.52
CA ALA A 130 -11.47 -13.31 -0.70
C ALA A 130 -11.81 -14.75 -1.12
N GLY A 131 -10.82 -15.62 -1.23
CA GLY A 131 -11.00 -17.02 -1.60
C GLY A 131 -11.36 -17.24 -3.07
N ARG A 132 -11.12 -16.25 -3.96
CA ARG A 132 -11.48 -16.34 -5.38
C ARG A 132 -10.35 -16.88 -6.27
N VAL A 133 -9.13 -16.93 -5.76
CA VAL A 133 -7.90 -17.38 -6.45
C VAL A 133 -7.19 -18.40 -5.56
N THR A 134 -7.93 -19.35 -5.01
CA THR A 134 -7.39 -20.26 -3.98
C THR A 134 -6.49 -21.37 -4.56
N GLN A 135 -6.57 -21.65 -5.87
CA GLN A 135 -5.85 -22.75 -6.54
C GLN A 135 -5.63 -22.47 -8.04
N SER A 136 -5.45 -21.20 -8.42
CA SER A 136 -5.22 -20.85 -9.84
C SER A 136 -3.81 -21.27 -10.27
N ALA A 137 -3.69 -21.75 -11.51
CA ALA A 137 -2.43 -22.15 -12.12
C ALA A 137 -1.38 -21.03 -11.97
N GLY A 138 -0.31 -21.29 -11.20
CA GLY A 138 0.86 -20.41 -11.07
C GLY A 138 1.08 -19.75 -9.69
N ILE A 139 0.20 -19.91 -8.71
CA ILE A 139 0.46 -19.47 -7.31
C ILE A 139 0.26 -20.58 -6.26
N GLU A 140 0.22 -21.84 -6.68
CA GLU A 140 -0.03 -22.99 -5.78
C GLU A 140 1.01 -23.14 -4.68
N TYR A 141 2.21 -22.56 -4.88
CA TYR A 141 3.31 -22.62 -3.93
C TYR A 141 3.00 -21.93 -2.59
N ILE A 142 2.07 -20.96 -2.53
CA ILE A 142 1.74 -20.28 -1.27
C ILE A 142 0.93 -21.17 -0.30
N GLY A 143 0.25 -22.21 -0.82
CA GLY A 143 -0.57 -23.13 -0.03
C GLY A 143 -1.74 -22.48 0.73
N GLU A 144 -2.46 -23.29 1.50
CA GLU A 144 -3.60 -22.83 2.32
C GLU A 144 -3.17 -21.89 3.44
N GLU A 145 -2.02 -22.16 4.07
CA GLU A 145 -1.45 -21.31 5.11
C GLU A 145 -1.10 -19.93 4.57
N GLY A 146 -0.52 -19.86 3.36
CA GLY A 146 -0.20 -18.58 2.75
C GLY A 146 -1.44 -17.78 2.35
N ILE A 147 -2.49 -18.45 1.87
CA ILE A 147 -3.79 -17.80 1.63
C ILE A 147 -4.34 -17.20 2.93
N SER A 148 -4.28 -17.95 4.04
CA SER A 148 -4.70 -17.45 5.35
C SER A 148 -3.86 -16.26 5.80
N ALA A 149 -2.54 -16.33 5.63
CA ALA A 149 -1.62 -15.26 6.00
C ALA A 149 -1.91 -13.96 5.22
N ILE A 150 -2.17 -14.04 3.91
CA ILE A 150 -2.59 -12.88 3.09
C ILE A 150 -3.94 -12.34 3.55
N LYS A 151 -4.89 -13.23 3.87
CA LYS A 151 -6.22 -12.83 4.34
C LYS A 151 -6.14 -12.01 5.62
N ASP A 152 -5.19 -12.27 6.51
CA ASP A 152 -5.07 -11.59 7.80
C ASP A 152 -4.26 -10.27 7.73
N MET A 153 -3.74 -9.89 6.55
CA MET A 153 -2.98 -8.66 6.39
C MET A 153 -3.82 -7.39 6.62
N ASP A 154 -3.25 -6.43 7.35
CA ASP A 154 -3.76 -5.06 7.45
C ASP A 154 -3.89 -4.36 6.09
N LEU A 155 -3.11 -4.77 5.09
CA LEU A 155 -3.21 -4.24 3.73
C LEU A 155 -4.60 -4.51 3.12
N VAL A 156 -5.19 -5.67 3.44
CA VAL A 156 -6.48 -6.13 2.93
C VAL A 156 -7.63 -5.46 3.66
N HIS A 157 -7.51 -5.24 4.98
CA HIS A 157 -8.62 -4.73 5.82
C HIS A 157 -8.55 -3.23 6.12
N ARG A 158 -7.35 -2.64 6.09
CA ARG A 158 -7.06 -1.30 6.60
C ARG A 158 -6.40 -0.42 5.53
N GLY A 159 -7.06 -0.31 4.38
CA GLY A 159 -6.52 0.35 3.19
C GLY A 159 -6.01 1.79 3.39
N ARG A 160 -6.57 2.54 4.35
CA ARG A 160 -6.20 3.94 4.66
C ARG A 160 -5.01 4.09 5.60
N LEU A 161 -4.51 3.01 6.20
CA LEU A 161 -3.33 3.05 7.06
C LEU A 161 -2.06 2.92 6.18
N SER A 162 -1.17 3.91 6.21
CA SER A 162 -0.01 4.01 5.32
C SER A 162 1.23 3.28 5.81
N VAL A 163 1.32 3.01 7.10
CA VAL A 163 2.37 2.21 7.74
C VAL A 163 1.66 1.09 8.49
N GLN A 164 2.03 -0.16 8.21
CA GLN A 164 1.32 -1.33 8.73
C GLN A 164 2.32 -2.34 9.26
N ARG A 165 1.93 -3.12 10.27
CA ARG A 165 2.67 -4.33 10.66
C ARG A 165 2.42 -5.43 9.65
N VAL A 166 3.43 -6.25 9.42
CA VAL A 166 3.33 -7.45 8.57
C VAL A 166 3.74 -8.64 9.42
N GLU A 167 2.82 -9.59 9.59
CA GLU A 167 3.11 -10.82 10.32
C GLU A 167 4.12 -11.68 9.54
N PRO A 168 4.99 -12.45 10.21
CA PRO A 168 6.03 -13.25 9.54
C PRO A 168 5.50 -14.13 8.41
N GLY A 169 4.40 -14.86 8.63
CA GLY A 169 3.82 -15.70 7.58
C GLY A 169 3.34 -14.89 6.36
N ALA A 170 2.81 -13.68 6.57
CA ALA A 170 2.41 -12.82 5.44
C ALA A 170 3.61 -12.23 4.71
N TRP A 171 4.70 -11.93 5.43
CA TRP A 171 5.96 -11.51 4.83
C TRP A 171 6.52 -12.59 3.92
N ASP A 172 6.68 -13.80 4.46
CA ASP A 172 7.31 -14.91 3.76
C ASP A 172 6.55 -15.25 2.46
N VAL A 173 5.21 -15.19 2.49
CA VAL A 173 4.38 -15.37 1.29
C VAL A 173 4.56 -14.25 0.28
N VAL A 174 4.57 -12.98 0.70
CA VAL A 174 4.74 -11.85 -0.23
C VAL A 174 6.14 -11.85 -0.84
N GLU A 175 7.16 -12.22 -0.07
CA GLU A 175 8.54 -12.40 -0.53
C GLU A 175 8.62 -13.53 -1.58
N GLU A 176 8.06 -14.70 -1.28
CA GLU A 176 8.00 -15.82 -2.22
C GLU A 176 7.24 -15.46 -3.51
N MET A 177 6.10 -14.75 -3.39
CA MET A 177 5.36 -14.23 -4.54
C MET A 177 6.21 -13.28 -5.37
N ALA A 178 6.87 -12.31 -4.72
CA ALA A 178 7.72 -11.33 -5.39
C ALA A 178 8.92 -11.98 -6.10
N GLU A 179 9.36 -13.15 -5.66
CA GLU A 179 10.45 -13.92 -6.29
C GLU A 179 9.95 -14.83 -7.42
N LYS A 180 8.84 -15.54 -7.23
CA LYS A 180 8.39 -16.61 -8.14
C LYS A 180 7.42 -16.14 -9.21
N GLY A 181 6.66 -15.08 -8.96
CA GLY A 181 5.65 -14.61 -9.91
C GLY A 181 4.55 -15.66 -10.14
N GLY A 182 4.12 -15.81 -11.39
CA GLY A 182 3.19 -16.87 -11.80
C GLY A 182 1.72 -16.46 -11.94
N TRP A 183 1.42 -15.15 -11.85
CA TRP A 183 0.08 -14.64 -12.11
C TRP A 183 -0.04 -13.95 -13.48
N SER A 184 -1.24 -14.00 -14.06
CA SER A 184 -1.62 -13.20 -15.22
C SER A 184 -2.57 -12.09 -14.81
N GLU A 185 -2.62 -10.99 -15.56
CA GLU A 185 -3.55 -9.88 -15.27
C GLU A 185 -5.01 -10.31 -15.22
N GLU A 186 -5.37 -11.38 -15.92
CA GLU A 186 -6.72 -11.95 -15.99
C GLU A 186 -7.19 -12.43 -14.61
N MET A 187 -6.28 -12.88 -13.75
CA MET A 187 -6.57 -13.39 -12.41
C MET A 187 -7.23 -12.34 -11.50
N TRP A 188 -7.02 -11.04 -11.76
CA TRP A 188 -7.67 -9.96 -11.00
C TRP A 188 -8.41 -8.92 -11.86
N LYS A 189 -8.28 -8.97 -13.20
CA LYS A 189 -9.11 -8.18 -14.13
C LYS A 189 -10.42 -8.88 -14.51
N GLY A 190 -10.49 -10.21 -14.43
CA GLY A 190 -11.65 -11.03 -14.80
C GLY A 190 -12.92 -10.78 -13.98
N THR A 191 -12.82 -10.15 -12.81
CA THR A 191 -13.95 -9.84 -11.92
C THR A 191 -14.72 -8.57 -12.29
N LYS A 192 -14.33 -7.85 -13.36
CA LYS A 192 -15.09 -6.68 -13.89
C LYS A 192 -16.37 -7.04 -14.66
N ARG A 193 -16.92 -8.26 -14.57
CA ARG A 193 -18.18 -8.63 -15.25
C ARG A 193 -19.35 -8.89 -14.30
N ARG A 194 -20.31 -7.96 -14.40
CA ARG A 194 -21.76 -7.96 -14.08
C ARG A 194 -22.18 -7.08 -12.90
N VAL A 195 -22.16 -5.76 -13.13
CA VAL A 195 -23.12 -4.85 -12.50
C VAL A 195 -23.95 -4.18 -13.60
N GLY A 196 -25.20 -4.63 -13.72
CA GLY A 196 -26.36 -3.81 -14.09
C GLY A 196 -26.40 -3.18 -15.47
N GLY A 197 -26.78 -3.96 -16.49
CA GLY A 197 -27.35 -3.45 -17.74
C GLY A 197 -28.73 -4.08 -17.97
N GLU A 198 -29.67 -3.87 -17.04
CA GLU A 198 -31.09 -4.05 -17.36
C GLU A 198 -31.58 -2.76 -18.05
N GLU A 199 -31.76 -2.85 -19.37
CA GLU A 199 -32.54 -1.88 -20.12
C GLU A 199 -33.94 -1.78 -19.51
N LYS A 200 -34.23 -0.65 -18.85
CA LYS A 200 -35.60 -0.30 -18.47
C LYS A 200 -36.39 0.05 -19.72
N GLU A 201 -37.09 -0.93 -20.26
CA GLU A 201 -38.09 -0.73 -21.30
C GLU A 201 -39.22 0.18 -20.75
N GLY A 202 -39.41 1.32 -21.42
CA GLY A 202 -40.26 2.41 -20.98
C GLY A 202 -41.75 2.05 -20.96
N ARG A 203 -42.32 1.89 -19.77
CA ARG A 203 -43.76 1.75 -19.57
C ARG A 203 -44.46 3.11 -19.75
N LYS A 204 -44.87 3.44 -20.98
CA LYS A 204 -45.75 4.59 -21.29
C LYS A 204 -47.09 4.46 -20.53
N ARG A 205 -47.27 5.25 -19.46
CA ARG A 205 -48.59 5.46 -18.83
C ARG A 205 -49.40 6.45 -19.68
N LYS A 206 -50.42 5.94 -20.38
CA LYS A 206 -51.53 6.75 -20.94
C LYS A 206 -52.26 7.48 -19.80
N ARG A 207 -52.13 8.80 -19.73
CA ARG A 207 -53.06 9.65 -18.97
C ARG A 207 -54.35 9.76 -19.77
N LYS A 208 -55.41 9.11 -19.28
CA LYS A 208 -56.80 9.32 -19.73
C LYS A 208 -57.26 10.65 -19.13
N ARG A 209 -57.47 11.68 -19.96
CA ARG A 209 -58.33 12.82 -19.63
C ARG A 209 -59.76 12.31 -19.54
N ARG A 210 -60.48 12.67 -18.49
CA ARG A 210 -61.94 12.69 -18.47
C ARG A 210 -62.36 14.08 -18.03
N GLU A 211 -63.31 14.59 -18.80
CA GLU A 211 -64.10 15.80 -18.62
C GLU A 211 -64.90 15.76 -17.31
#